data_AF-W7D0W5-F1
#
_entry.id   AF-W7D0W5-F1
#
_cell.length_a   1.000
_cell.length_b   1.000
_cell.length_c   1.000
_cell.angle_alpha   90.00
_cell.angle_beta   90.00
_cell.angle_gamma   90.00
#
_symmetry.space_group_name_H-M   'P 1'
#
loop_
_entity.id
_entity.type
_entity.pdbx_description
1 polymer ?
#
loop_
_entity_poly.entity_id
_entity_poly.type
_entity_poly.pdbx_seq_one_letter_code
_entity_poly.pdbx_strand_id
1 'polypeptide(L)'
;MKQICILIPTYNEQEALPYLYERLNRITNQLTNYAFTFLFVNDGSTDGTLTTIKKLKQQDYRVRFVNLSRNYGKEIAMIAGFDHVCADATILLDADLQDPPEIIVQMLEYWEYGYEDVYAKRISRKGETWFKKMVFQKIL
;
A
#
# COMPACT_ATOMS: atom_id res chain seq x y z
N MET A 1 15.25 10.06 -8.80
CA MET A 1 14.58 8.78 -8.49
C MET A 1 13.09 9.02 -8.58
N LYS A 2 12.37 8.10 -9.22
CA LYS A 2 10.90 8.20 -9.32
C LYS A 2 10.28 8.04 -7.94
N GLN A 3 9.29 8.86 -7.62
CA GLN A 3 8.59 8.88 -6.34
C GLN A 3 7.41 7.92 -6.39
N ILE A 4 7.33 6.98 -5.45
CA ILE A 4 6.24 6.01 -5.34
C ILE A 4 5.55 6.19 -3.99
N CYS A 5 4.24 6.40 -4.01
CA CYS A 5 3.42 6.42 -2.81
C CYS A 5 2.67 5.10 -2.65
N ILE A 6 2.85 4.42 -1.52
CA ILE A 6 2.00 3.28 -1.14
C ILE A 6 0.91 3.83 -0.22
N LEU A 7 -0.31 3.90 -0.73
CA LEU A 7 -1.48 4.40 -0.02
C LEU A 7 -2.19 3.24 0.69
N ILE A 8 -2.33 3.35 2.01
CA ILE A 8 -2.79 2.26 2.88
C ILE A 8 -3.94 2.77 3.78
N PRO A 9 -5.20 2.58 3.38
CA PRO A 9 -6.35 2.81 4.25
C PRO A 9 -6.33 1.85 5.44
N THR A 10 -6.62 2.34 6.64
CA THR A 10 -6.55 1.57 7.89
C THR A 10 -7.74 1.87 8.78
N TYR A 11 -8.34 0.82 9.35
CA TYR A 11 -9.34 0.93 10.40
C TYR A 11 -9.26 -0.29 11.33
N ASN A 12 -8.82 -0.06 12.57
CA ASN A 12 -8.62 -1.11 13.58
C ASN A 12 -7.67 -2.25 13.15
N GLU A 13 -6.47 -1.87 12.72
CA GLU A 13 -5.44 -2.75 12.14
C GLU A 13 -4.15 -2.78 12.98
N GLN A 14 -4.24 -2.48 14.29
CA GLN A 14 -3.06 -2.29 15.16
C GLN A 14 -2.10 -3.49 15.15
N GLU A 15 -2.63 -4.71 14.94
CA GLU A 15 -1.87 -5.96 14.95
C GLU A 15 -1.23 -6.27 13.60
N ALA A 16 -1.88 -5.94 12.49
CA ALA A 16 -1.38 -6.22 11.14
C ALA A 16 -0.30 -5.23 10.69
N LEU A 17 -0.39 -3.97 11.14
CA LEU A 17 0.49 -2.89 10.69
C LEU A 17 2.00 -3.13 10.87
N PRO A 18 2.50 -3.66 12.00
CA PRO A 18 3.93 -3.93 12.15
C PRO A 18 4.45 -4.95 11.14
N TYR A 19 3.68 -6.00 10.87
CA TYR A 19 4.05 -7.05 9.92
C TYR A 19 4.00 -6.54 8.48
N LEU A 20 2.97 -5.75 8.13
CA LEU A 20 2.87 -5.10 6.82
C LEU A 20 4.06 -4.19 6.59
N TYR A 21 4.37 -3.33 7.57
CA TYR A 21 5.50 -2.41 7.48
C TYR A 21 6.83 -3.16 7.31
N GLU A 22 7.07 -4.25 8.04
CA GLU A 22 8.30 -5.05 7.91
C GLU A 22 8.46 -5.59 6.48
N ARG A 23 7.39 -6.13 5.89
CA ARG A 23 7.40 -6.65 4.52
C ARG A 23 7.63 -5.53 3.50
N LEU A 24 6.90 -4.42 3.62
CA LEU A 24 7.08 -3.26 2.75
C LEU A 24 8.50 -2.71 2.83
N ASN A 25 9.05 -2.59 4.03
CA ASN A 25 10.43 -2.13 4.24
C ASN A 25 11.43 -3.08 3.55
N ARG A 26 11.26 -4.40 3.67
CA ARG A 26 12.12 -5.38 2.99
C ARG A 26 12.07 -5.23 1.47
N ILE A 27 10.87 -5.16 0.89
CA ILE A 27 10.66 -5.05 -0.55
C ILE A 27 11.26 -3.73 -1.06
N THR A 28 10.88 -2.61 -0.45
CA THR A 28 11.28 -1.28 -0.92
C THR A 28 12.77 -0.99 -0.77
N ASN A 29 13.45 -1.56 0.23
CA ASN A 29 14.90 -1.43 0.36
C ASN A 29 15.68 -2.17 -0.74
N GLN A 30 15.08 -3.16 -1.40
CA GLN A 30 15.68 -3.85 -2.56
C GLN A 30 15.48 -3.06 -3.86
N LEU A 31 14.52 -2.13 -3.90
CA LEU A 31 14.15 -1.37 -5.10
C LEU A 31 14.78 0.03 -5.09
N THR A 32 16.10 0.08 -5.25
CA THR A 32 16.93 1.29 -5.04
C THR A 32 16.75 2.39 -6.09
N ASN A 33 16.02 2.13 -7.17
CA ASN A 33 15.71 3.11 -8.22
C ASN A 33 14.51 4.03 -7.88
N TYR A 34 13.75 3.69 -6.83
CA TYR A 34 12.58 4.45 -6.40
C TYR A 34 12.74 5.07 -5.01
N ALA A 35 12.10 6.22 -4.80
CA ALA A 35 11.93 6.80 -3.47
C ALA A 35 10.50 6.52 -3.01
N PHE A 36 10.35 5.82 -1.88
CA PHE A 36 9.05 5.38 -1.38
C PHE A 36 8.52 6.29 -0.27
N THR A 37 7.19 6.47 -0.26
CA THR A 37 6.40 7.00 0.85
C THR A 37 5.35 5.98 1.24
N PHE A 38 5.18 5.71 2.54
CA PHE A 38 4.08 4.90 3.06
C PHE A 38 3.04 5.84 3.65
N LEU A 39 1.94 6.08 2.93
CA LEU A 39 0.88 6.98 3.36
C LEU A 39 -0.27 6.18 3.97
N PHE A 40 -0.33 6.15 5.30
CA PHE A 40 -1.42 5.52 6.03
C PHE A 40 -2.59 6.49 6.18
N VAL A 41 -3.80 6.07 5.87
CA VAL A 41 -5.01 6.84 6.18
C VAL A 41 -5.75 6.15 7.30
N ASN A 42 -5.69 6.72 8.51
CA ASN A 42 -6.46 6.22 9.65
C ASN A 42 -7.90 6.71 9.55
N ASP A 43 -8.83 5.80 9.28
CA ASP A 43 -10.26 6.08 9.16
C ASP A 43 -10.95 6.06 10.53
N GLY A 44 -10.44 6.87 11.46
CA GLY A 44 -11.03 7.00 12.80
C GLY A 44 -11.04 5.72 13.63
N SER A 45 -9.94 4.94 13.59
CA SER A 45 -9.79 3.73 14.42
C SER A 45 -10.01 4.01 15.91
N THR A 46 -10.59 3.04 16.60
CA THR A 46 -10.87 3.07 18.05
C THR A 46 -9.86 2.27 18.88
N ASP A 47 -8.98 1.53 18.23
CA ASP A 47 -7.90 0.75 18.83
C ASP A 47 -6.56 1.51 18.80
N GLY A 48 -5.45 0.78 18.98
CA GLY A 48 -4.08 1.30 18.94
C GLY A 48 -3.53 1.63 17.55
N THR A 49 -4.30 1.53 16.45
CA THR A 49 -3.83 1.71 15.06
C THR A 49 -3.08 3.03 14.86
N LEU A 50 -3.68 4.16 15.27
CA LEU A 50 -3.04 5.47 15.13
C LEU A 50 -1.75 5.57 15.94
N THR A 51 -1.71 4.95 17.12
CA THR A 51 -0.51 4.92 17.97
C THR A 51 0.60 4.11 17.29
N THR A 52 0.27 2.98 16.66
CA THR A 52 1.20 2.18 15.88
C THR A 52 1.75 2.98 14.69
N ILE A 53 0.90 3.64 13.91
CA ILE A 53 1.33 4.49 12.78
C ILE A 53 2.27 5.60 13.24
N LYS A 54 1.96 6.28 14.36
CA LYS A 54 2.83 7.32 14.93
C LYS A 54 4.20 6.80 15.35
N LYS A 55 4.25 5.59 15.94
CA LYS A 55 5.53 4.94 16.28
C LYS A 55 6.35 4.64 15.02
N LEU A 56 5.71 4.07 13.99
CA LEU A 56 6.37 3.83 12.70
C LEU A 56 6.91 5.13 12.09
N LYS A 57 6.16 6.24 12.16
CA LYS A 57 6.60 7.56 11.70
C LYS A 57 7.86 8.07 12.40
N GLN A 58 7.99 7.79 13.70
CA GLN A 58 9.19 8.17 14.46
C GLN A 58 10.43 7.37 14.05
N GLN A 59 10.23 6.14 13.55
CA GLN A 59 11.30 5.22 13.17
C GLN A 59 11.72 5.37 11.71
N ASP A 60 10.79 5.74 10.82
CA ASP A 60 11.01 5.85 9.38
C ASP A 60 10.41 7.13 8.82
N TYR A 61 11.28 7.96 8.24
CA TYR A 61 10.89 9.25 7.66
C TYR A 61 9.95 9.11 6.46
N ARG A 62 9.96 7.95 5.77
CA ARG A 62 9.10 7.63 4.62
C ARG A 62 7.65 7.42 5.00
N VAL A 63 7.37 7.08 6.26
CA VAL A 63 6.01 6.94 6.77
C VAL A 63 5.36 8.33 6.82
N ARG A 64 4.12 8.44 6.40
CA ARG A 64 3.25 9.62 6.53
C ARG A 64 1.86 9.12 6.88
N PHE A 65 1.03 9.99 7.46
CA PHE A 65 -0.33 9.61 7.74
C PHE A 65 -1.31 10.77 7.65
N VAL A 66 -2.55 10.43 7.33
CA VAL A 66 -3.73 11.28 7.45
C VAL A 66 -4.62 10.63 8.50
N ASN A 67 -5.12 11.42 9.45
CA ASN A 67 -6.01 10.93 10.49
C ASN A 67 -7.38 11.58 10.34
N LEU A 68 -8.37 10.80 9.92
CA LEU A 68 -9.74 11.27 9.81
C LEU A 68 -10.36 11.41 11.20
N SER A 69 -11.32 12.35 11.33
CA SER A 69 -11.92 12.71 12.62
C SER A 69 -12.81 11.60 13.21
N ARG A 70 -13.31 10.69 12.39
CA ARG A 70 -14.13 9.53 12.71
C ARG A 70 -14.07 8.54 11.54
N ASN A 71 -14.72 7.40 11.67
CA ASN A 71 -14.88 6.45 10.58
C ASN A 71 -15.85 7.00 9.53
N TYR A 72 -15.41 7.05 8.28
CA TYR A 72 -16.18 7.43 7.10
C TYR A 72 -16.33 6.27 6.10
N GLY A 73 -15.58 5.19 6.27
CA GLY A 73 -15.53 4.06 5.37
C GLY A 73 -14.31 4.09 4.45
N LYS A 74 -13.92 2.89 4.01
CA LYS A 74 -12.69 2.64 3.23
C LYS A 74 -12.56 3.52 1.98
N GLU A 75 -13.63 3.68 1.21
CA GLU A 75 -13.61 4.47 -0.03
C GLU A 75 -13.33 5.95 0.24
N ILE A 76 -13.94 6.52 1.28
CA ILE A 76 -13.70 7.93 1.66
C ILE A 76 -12.28 8.09 2.20
N ALA A 77 -11.79 7.13 2.99
CA ALA A 77 -10.41 7.12 3.44
C ALA A 77 -9.41 7.04 2.27
N MET A 78 -9.70 6.25 1.25
CA MET A 78 -8.90 6.19 0.03
C MET A 78 -8.87 7.54 -0.70
N ILE A 79 -10.04 8.15 -0.94
CA ILE A 79 -10.15 9.44 -1.63
C ILE A 79 -9.37 10.52 -0.85
N ALA A 80 -9.57 10.60 0.47
CA ALA A 80 -8.82 11.52 1.32
C ALA A 80 -7.30 11.27 1.23
N GLY A 81 -6.89 10.00 1.12
CA GLY A 81 -5.52 9.64 0.86
C GLY A 81 -4.97 10.20 -0.44
N PHE A 82 -5.71 10.04 -1.54
CA PHE A 82 -5.33 10.55 -2.86
C PHE A 82 -5.12 12.07 -2.87
N ASP A 83 -5.92 12.84 -2.14
CA ASP A 83 -5.75 14.30 -2.02
C ASP A 83 -4.39 14.71 -1.40
N HIS A 84 -3.72 13.78 -0.71
CA HIS A 84 -2.44 14.00 -0.03
C HIS A 84 -1.25 13.29 -0.71
N VAL A 85 -1.48 12.57 -1.80
CA VAL A 85 -0.42 11.93 -2.59
C VAL A 85 0.37 12.99 -3.36
N CYS A 86 1.70 12.86 -3.33
CA CYS A 86 2.60 13.61 -4.19
C CYS A 86 3.71 12.65 -4.63
N ALA A 87 3.50 11.98 -5.76
CA ALA A 87 4.36 10.92 -6.28
C ALA A 87 4.13 10.74 -7.79
N ASP A 88 5.09 10.12 -8.47
CA ASP A 88 5.00 9.79 -9.91
C ASP A 88 4.04 8.60 -10.15
N ALA A 89 3.93 7.69 -9.18
CA ALA A 89 2.94 6.62 -9.17
C ALA A 89 2.44 6.33 -7.75
N THR A 90 1.22 5.80 -7.67
CA THR A 90 0.58 5.39 -6.42
C THR A 90 0.15 3.94 -6.48
N ILE A 91 0.46 3.20 -5.42
CA ILE A 91 0.01 1.83 -5.23
C ILE A 91 -0.98 1.83 -4.07
N LEU A 92 -2.21 1.41 -4.34
CA LEU A 92 -3.21 1.17 -3.31
C LEU A 92 -2.99 -0.23 -2.72
N LEU A 93 -2.89 -0.31 -1.39
CA LEU A 93 -2.69 -1.58 -0.69
C LEU A 93 -3.55 -1.65 0.58
N ASP A 94 -4.13 -2.81 0.83
CA ASP A 94 -4.90 -3.07 2.05
C ASP A 94 -4.01 -3.43 3.24
N ALA A 95 -4.46 -3.04 4.43
CA ALA A 95 -3.68 -3.20 5.66
C ALA A 95 -3.66 -4.63 6.22
N ASP A 96 -4.65 -5.45 5.85
CA ASP A 96 -4.99 -6.73 6.50
C ASP A 96 -4.14 -7.94 6.06
N LEU A 97 -3.10 -7.71 5.25
CA LEU A 97 -2.17 -8.72 4.72
C LEU A 97 -2.81 -9.86 3.91
N GLN A 98 -4.06 -9.71 3.46
CA GLN A 98 -4.70 -10.74 2.64
C GLN A 98 -4.02 -10.94 1.28
N ASP A 99 -3.51 -9.87 0.69
CA ASP A 99 -2.70 -9.92 -0.53
C ASP A 99 -1.22 -9.68 -0.20
N PRO A 100 -0.30 -10.46 -0.82
CA PRO A 100 1.12 -10.33 -0.56
C PRO A 100 1.65 -8.99 -1.11
N PRO A 101 2.28 -8.13 -0.28
CA PRO A 101 2.85 -6.86 -0.76
C PRO A 101 3.97 -7.05 -1.78
N GLU A 102 4.56 -8.24 -1.90
CA GLU A 102 5.61 -8.57 -2.87
C GLU A 102 5.17 -8.34 -4.33
N ILE A 103 3.86 -8.33 -4.57
CA ILE A 103 3.24 -8.01 -5.86
C ILE A 103 3.61 -6.61 -6.39
N ILE A 104 4.01 -5.69 -5.50
CA ILE A 104 4.46 -4.34 -5.82
C ILE A 104 5.60 -4.36 -6.85
N VAL A 105 6.50 -5.34 -6.76
CA VAL A 105 7.64 -5.43 -7.69
C VAL A 105 7.14 -5.57 -9.13
N GLN A 106 6.22 -6.50 -9.37
CA GLN A 106 5.65 -6.71 -10.70
C GLN A 106 4.82 -5.52 -11.14
N MET A 107 4.05 -4.90 -10.23
CA MET A 107 3.25 -3.72 -10.58
C MET A 107 4.12 -2.57 -11.09
N LEU A 108 5.27 -2.34 -10.44
CA LEU A 108 6.23 -1.32 -10.87
C LEU A 108 6.90 -1.66 -12.20
N GLU A 109 7.20 -2.93 -12.47
CA GLU A 109 7.71 -3.36 -13.79
C GLU A 109 6.73 -3.02 -14.92
N TYR A 110 5.44 -3.30 -14.74
CA TYR A 110 4.43 -2.94 -15.75
C TYR A 110 4.26 -1.44 -15.89
N TRP A 111 4.29 -0.70 -14.78
CA TRP A 111 4.27 0.76 -14.85
C TRP A 111 5.47 1.31 -15.64
N GLU A 112 6.67 0.76 -15.44
CA GLU A 112 7.87 1.11 -16.22
C GLU A 112 7.75 0.75 -17.71
N TYR A 113 6.98 -0.28 -18.07
CA TYR A 113 6.61 -0.58 -19.47
C TYR A 113 5.63 0.42 -20.09
N GLY A 114 5.20 1.46 -19.35
CA GLY A 114 4.32 2.51 -19.83
C GLY A 114 2.83 2.18 -19.72
N TYR A 115 2.46 1.28 -18.81
CA TYR A 115 1.07 1.08 -18.41
C TYR A 115 0.69 2.16 -17.39
N GLU A 116 -0.39 2.89 -17.64
CA GLU A 116 -0.85 3.96 -16.75
C GLU A 116 -1.63 3.41 -15.54
N ASP A 117 -2.24 2.24 -15.71
CA ASP A 117 -3.06 1.60 -14.69
C ASP A 117 -2.78 0.10 -14.62
N VAL A 118 -2.53 -0.42 -13.41
CA VAL A 118 -2.02 -1.76 -13.16
C VAL A 118 -2.77 -2.37 -11.99
N TYR A 119 -3.56 -3.41 -12.25
CA TYR A 119 -4.32 -4.11 -11.22
C TYR A 119 -3.82 -5.53 -11.02
N ALA A 120 -3.78 -5.94 -9.75
CA ALA A 120 -3.56 -7.32 -9.40
C ALA A 120 -4.88 -8.10 -9.39
N LYS A 121 -4.99 -9.10 -10.27
CA LYS A 121 -6.15 -10.02 -10.28
C LYS A 121 -5.79 -11.38 -9.70
N ARG A 122 -6.57 -11.83 -8.70
CA ARG A 122 -6.49 -13.21 -8.20
C ARG A 122 -7.02 -14.17 -9.27
N ILE A 123 -6.15 -15.02 -9.81
CA ILE A 123 -6.54 -16.13 -10.70
C ILE A 123 -6.55 -17.40 -9.86
N SER A 124 -7.73 -17.85 -9.43
CA SER A 124 -7.90 -19.06 -8.63
C SER A 124 -8.40 -20.23 -9.48
N ARG A 125 -7.81 -21.42 -9.27
CA ARG A 125 -8.46 -22.74 -9.32
C ARG A 125 -8.01 -23.54 -8.10
N LYS A 126 -8.88 -24.44 -7.63
CA LYS A 126 -8.66 -25.34 -6.47
C LYS A 126 -7.29 -26.04 -6.54
N GLY A 127 -6.46 -25.85 -5.52
CA GLY A 127 -5.45 -26.84 -5.12
C GLY A 127 -3.98 -26.59 -5.47
N GLU A 128 -3.55 -25.40 -5.89
CA GLU A 128 -2.13 -25.16 -6.21
C GLU A 128 -1.42 -24.11 -5.33
N THR A 129 -0.17 -24.43 -5.00
CA THR A 129 0.80 -23.70 -4.18
C THR A 129 1.07 -22.30 -4.72
N TRP A 130 1.37 -21.35 -3.82
CA TRP A 130 1.28 -19.88 -3.92
C TRP A 130 1.88 -19.10 -5.11
N PHE A 131 2.34 -19.72 -6.19
CA PHE A 131 2.81 -19.00 -7.38
C PHE A 131 1.65 -18.72 -8.35
N LYS A 132 0.96 -17.60 -8.13
CA LYS A 132 -0.20 -17.16 -8.91
C LYS A 132 0.24 -16.45 -10.20
N LYS A 133 -0.27 -16.89 -11.35
CA LYS A 133 -0.21 -16.16 -12.63
C LYS A 133 -1.15 -14.96 -12.57
N MET A 134 -0.74 -13.82 -13.13
CA MET A 134 -1.52 -12.58 -13.19
C MET A 134 -1.63 -12.07 -14.63
N VAL A 135 -2.75 -11.46 -14.97
CA VAL A 135 -3.03 -10.88 -16.29
C VAL A 135 -3.14 -9.37 -16.11
N PHE A 136 -2.40 -8.64 -16.95
CA PHE A 136 -2.32 -7.17 -16.93
C PHE A 136 -2.93 -6.65 -18.23
N GLN A 137 -3.81 -5.64 -18.14
CA GLN A 137 -4.50 -5.07 -19.30
C GLN A 137 -4.15 -3.59 -19.43
N LYS A 138 -3.71 -3.17 -20.62
CA LYS A 138 -3.52 -1.75 -20.95
C LYS A 138 -4.89 -1.16 -21.25
N ILE A 139 -5.30 -0.14 -20.50
CA ILE A 139 -6.40 0.73 -20.90
C ILE A 139 -5.75 1.87 -21.69
N LEU A 140 -6.23 2.09 -22.92
CA LEU A 140 -5.80 3.17 -23.82
C LEU A 140 -6.71 4.39 -23.64
#